data_AF-H9FKR5-F1
#
_entry.id   AF-H9FKR5-F1
#
_cell.length_a   1.000
_cell.length_b   1.000
_cell.length_c   1.000
_cell.angle_alpha   90.00
_cell.angle_beta   90.00
_cell.angle_gamma   90.00
#
_symmetry.space_group_name_H-M   'P 1'
#
loop_
_entity.id
_entity.type
_entity.pdbx_description
1 polymer ?
#
loop_
_entity_poly.entity_id
_entity_poly.type
_entity_poly.pdbx_seq_one_letter_code
_entity_poly.pdbx_strand_id
1 'polypeptide(L)'
;TMHLRSPITRAAYLFIGPSIDVQSFTIHGDSQQLDVFVATSKHAYATYLWTGEATGQSAFAQVIADRHKILFDRNSAIKSSIVPEVKDYAAIVEQNLQHFKPVFQLLEKQILSRVRNTASFRKTAERLLRFSDKRQTEEAIDRIFAISQQQQQQSKSKKN
;
A
#
# COMPACT_ATOMS: atom_id res chain seq x y z
N THR A 1 11.96 -35.32 5.25
CA THR A 1 12.11 -34.77 6.61
C THR A 1 13.58 -34.84 6.98
N MET A 2 14.09 -33.98 7.86
CA MET A 2 15.49 -33.99 8.27
C MET A 2 15.58 -34.11 9.80
N HIS A 3 16.41 -35.04 10.28
CA HIS A 3 16.72 -35.13 11.70
C HIS A 3 17.71 -34.04 12.11
N LEU A 4 17.43 -33.36 13.22
CA LEU A 4 18.29 -32.29 13.74
C LEU A 4 19.52 -32.91 14.42
N ARG A 5 20.70 -32.73 13.81
CA ARG A 5 22.00 -33.12 14.36
C ARG A 5 22.52 -32.03 15.30
N SER A 6 22.76 -32.38 16.56
CA SER A 6 23.32 -31.49 17.58
C SER A 6 24.83 -31.26 17.38
N PRO A 7 25.38 -30.07 17.68
CA PRO A 7 24.69 -28.85 18.12
C PRO A 7 24.16 -27.98 16.96
N ILE A 8 24.63 -28.23 15.73
CA ILE A 8 24.34 -27.40 14.55
C ILE A 8 23.94 -28.31 13.39
N THR A 9 22.71 -28.15 12.90
CA THR A 9 22.22 -28.88 11.72
C THR A 9 22.31 -28.01 10.48
N ARG A 10 22.89 -28.53 9.41
CA ARG A 10 22.99 -27.86 8.11
C ARG A 10 22.54 -28.83 7.02
N ALA A 11 21.83 -28.30 6.03
CA ALA A 11 21.39 -29.03 4.85
C ALA A 11 21.60 -28.15 3.62
N ALA A 12 21.96 -28.77 2.50
CA ALA A 12 21.99 -28.09 1.22
C ALA A 12 20.88 -28.65 0.32
N TYR A 13 20.21 -27.75 -0.38
CA TYR A 13 19.22 -28.08 -1.38
C TYR A 13 19.72 -27.53 -2.71
N LEU A 14 19.61 -28.33 -3.77
CA LEU A 14 20.05 -27.96 -5.10
C LEU A 14 18.87 -28.10 -6.07
N PHE A 15 18.55 -27.02 -6.77
CA PHE A 15 17.44 -26.96 -7.73
C PHE A 15 18.01 -26.98 -9.16
N ILE A 16 17.56 -27.94 -9.96
CA ILE A 16 18.13 -28.23 -11.30
C ILE A 16 17.11 -27.84 -12.38
N GLY A 17 17.54 -27.00 -13.32
CA GLY A 17 16.77 -26.73 -14.53
C GLY A 17 16.96 -27.82 -15.60
N PRO A 18 16.02 -27.99 -16.55
CA PRO A 18 16.02 -29.11 -17.49
C PRO A 18 17.24 -29.17 -18.43
N SER A 19 17.97 -28.06 -18.60
CA SER A 19 19.16 -27.98 -19.45
C SER A 19 20.47 -28.31 -18.73
N ILE A 20 20.43 -28.59 -17.43
CA ILE A 20 21.62 -28.85 -16.61
C ILE A 20 21.65 -30.33 -16.24
N ASP A 21 22.76 -30.98 -16.61
CA ASP A 21 23.05 -32.35 -16.21
C ASP A 21 24.05 -32.33 -15.04
N VAL A 22 23.57 -32.67 -13.84
CA VAL A 22 24.40 -32.73 -12.62
C VAL A 22 24.97 -34.14 -12.48
N GLN A 23 26.30 -34.22 -12.47
CA GLN A 23 27.03 -35.49 -12.38
C GLN A 23 27.47 -35.80 -10.95
N SER A 24 27.69 -34.77 -10.13
CA SER A 24 28.09 -34.94 -8.73
C SER A 24 27.53 -33.82 -7.87
N PHE A 25 27.07 -34.19 -6.67
CA PHE A 25 26.66 -33.26 -5.62
C PHE A 25 27.15 -33.81 -4.28
N THR A 26 28.22 -33.23 -3.75
CA THR A 26 28.81 -33.65 -2.48
C THR A 26 28.83 -32.51 -1.48
N ILE A 27 28.56 -32.86 -0.22
CA ILE A 27 28.51 -31.91 0.88
C ILE A 27 29.40 -32.47 1.97
N HIS A 28 30.39 -31.67 2.37
CA HIS A 28 31.25 -31.96 3.50
C HIS A 28 31.19 -30.78 4.45
N GLY A 29 31.36 -31.01 5.74
CA GLY A 29 31.38 -29.90 6.68
C GLY A 29 31.94 -30.34 8.02
N ASP A 30 32.62 -29.40 8.66
CA ASP A 30 33.15 -29.54 10.01
C ASP A 30 32.37 -28.62 10.97
N SER A 31 32.90 -28.34 12.16
CA SER A 31 32.22 -27.47 13.12
C SER A 31 32.05 -26.02 12.65
N GLN A 32 32.89 -25.55 11.73
CA GLN A 32 33.01 -24.14 11.34
C GLN A 32 32.66 -23.87 9.88
N GLN A 33 32.79 -24.86 9.00
CA GLN A 33 32.68 -24.69 7.57
C GLN A 33 31.77 -25.77 6.95
N LEU A 34 31.06 -25.40 5.89
CA LEU A 34 30.27 -26.27 5.05
C LEU A 34 30.71 -26.06 3.60
N ASP A 35 31.18 -27.14 3.00
CA ASP A 35 31.69 -27.20 1.64
C ASP A 35 30.69 -27.96 0.78
N VAL A 36 30.26 -27.31 -0.30
CA VAL A 36 29.33 -27.87 -1.26
C VAL A 36 30.01 -27.90 -2.62
N PHE A 37 30.20 -29.09 -3.17
CA PHE A 37 30.75 -29.28 -4.51
C PHE A 37 29.68 -29.81 -5.45
N VAL A 38 29.55 -29.16 -6.59
CA VAL A 38 28.62 -29.53 -7.65
C VAL A 38 29.42 -29.65 -8.94
N ALA A 39 29.40 -30.83 -9.56
CA ALA A 39 29.93 -31.01 -10.90
C ALA A 39 28.79 -31.27 -11.86
N THR A 40 28.81 -30.55 -12.98
CA THR A 40 27.90 -30.74 -14.10
C THR A 40 28.68 -31.23 -15.32
N SER A 41 27.99 -31.60 -16.39
CA SER A 41 28.64 -31.99 -17.65
C SER A 41 29.52 -30.89 -18.28
N LYS A 42 29.36 -29.63 -17.87
CA LYS A 42 30.09 -28.47 -18.44
C LYS A 42 30.93 -27.69 -17.44
N HIS A 43 30.49 -27.62 -16.20
CA HIS A 43 31.02 -26.70 -15.19
C HIS A 43 31.19 -27.38 -13.82
N ALA A 44 32.13 -26.86 -13.04
CA ALA A 44 32.33 -27.22 -11.65
C ALA A 44 32.12 -26.01 -10.74
N TYR A 45 31.36 -26.23 -9.65
CA TYR A 45 31.07 -25.23 -8.66
C TYR A 45 31.48 -25.71 -7.27
N ALA A 46 32.23 -24.88 -6.54
CA ALA A 46 32.53 -25.10 -5.13
C ALA A 46 32.02 -23.91 -4.31
N THR A 47 31.25 -24.17 -3.28
CA THR A 47 30.69 -23.17 -2.38
C THR A 47 31.14 -23.46 -0.96
N TYR A 48 31.78 -22.47 -0.33
CA TYR A 48 32.27 -22.52 1.04
C TYR A 48 31.46 -21.55 1.89
N LEU A 49 30.88 -22.06 2.98
CA LEU A 49 30.05 -21.32 3.92
C LEU A 49 30.60 -21.51 5.33
N TRP A 50 30.59 -20.46 6.15
CA TRP A 50 31.04 -20.54 7.54
C TRP A 50 29.87 -20.44 8.53
N THR A 51 30.00 -21.16 9.64
CA THR A 51 29.03 -21.21 10.73
C THR A 51 29.28 -20.04 11.69
N GLY A 52 28.27 -19.21 11.92
CA GLY A 52 28.33 -18.08 12.86
C GLY A 52 28.24 -16.72 12.16
N GLU A 53 28.03 -15.66 12.95
CA GLU A 53 28.15 -14.30 12.45
C GLU A 53 29.63 -14.00 12.22
N ALA A 54 29.97 -13.34 11.11
CA ALA A 54 31.33 -13.05 10.69
C ALA A 54 32.03 -11.98 11.57
N THR A 55 31.83 -12.01 12.89
CA THR A 55 32.56 -11.23 13.89
C THR A 55 33.97 -11.81 14.07
N GLY A 56 34.77 -11.69 13.02
CA GLY A 56 36.17 -12.13 12.94
C GLY A 56 36.53 -12.81 11.62
N GLN A 57 35.54 -13.36 10.90
CA GLN A 57 35.73 -13.96 9.58
C GLN A 57 35.65 -12.89 8.48
N SER A 58 36.47 -13.06 7.43
CA SER A 58 36.61 -12.11 6.34
C SER A 58 35.47 -12.16 5.32
N ALA A 59 34.70 -13.27 5.27
CA ALA A 59 33.62 -13.43 4.30
C ALA A 59 32.45 -14.28 4.83
N PHE A 60 31.25 -14.07 4.25
CA PHE A 60 30.05 -14.88 4.47
C PHE A 60 30.07 -16.16 3.63
N ALA A 61 30.48 -16.05 2.37
CA ALA A 61 30.58 -17.17 1.45
C ALA A 61 31.69 -16.95 0.43
N GLN A 62 32.28 -18.04 -0.04
CA GLN A 62 33.17 -18.04 -1.19
C GLN A 62 32.64 -19.04 -2.22
N VAL A 63 32.52 -18.60 -3.47
CA VAL A 63 32.08 -19.45 -4.58
C VAL A 63 33.20 -19.51 -5.62
N ILE A 64 33.55 -20.71 -6.05
CA ILE A 64 34.46 -20.94 -7.17
C ILE A 64 33.62 -21.55 -8.28
N ALA A 65 33.43 -20.81 -9.37
CA ALA A 65 32.77 -21.28 -10.58
C ALA A 65 33.83 -21.47 -11.66
N ASP A 66 34.16 -22.74 -11.94
CA ASP A 66 35.29 -23.17 -12.76
C ASP A 66 36.63 -22.59 -12.27
N ARG A 67 37.02 -21.42 -12.80
CA ARG A 67 38.26 -20.70 -12.44
C ARG A 67 38.00 -19.32 -11.85
N HIS A 68 36.73 -18.92 -11.74
CA HIS A 68 36.34 -17.62 -11.21
C HIS A 68 36.07 -17.73 -9.72
N LYS A 69 36.87 -16.99 -8.93
CA LYS A 69 36.67 -16.85 -7.50
C LYS A 69 35.76 -15.66 -7.23
N ILE A 70 34.66 -15.90 -6.54
CA ILE A 70 33.65 -14.93 -6.14
C ILE A 70 33.60 -14.92 -4.61
N LEU A 71 33.74 -13.75 -3.99
CA LEU A 71 33.75 -13.59 -2.54
C LEU A 71 32.57 -12.71 -2.12
N PHE A 72 31.76 -13.22 -1.19
CA PHE A 72 30.69 -12.46 -0.55
C PHE A 72 31.17 -12.07 0.85
N ASP A 73 31.69 -10.85 0.97
CA ASP A 73 32.26 -10.33 2.20
C ASP A 73 31.32 -9.37 2.93
N ARG A 74 31.84 -8.64 3.93
CA ARG A 74 31.04 -7.65 4.68
C ARG A 74 30.41 -6.57 3.80
N ASN A 75 30.88 -6.35 2.56
CA ASN A 75 30.24 -5.41 1.64
C ASN A 75 28.88 -5.91 1.14
N SER A 76 28.61 -7.21 1.19
CA SER A 76 27.27 -7.75 0.92
C SER A 76 26.34 -7.73 2.15
N ALA A 77 26.80 -7.24 3.30
CA ALA A 77 25.97 -7.13 4.49
C ALA A 77 24.92 -6.01 4.33
N ILE A 78 23.66 -6.33 4.61
CA ILE A 78 22.59 -5.33 4.66
C ILE A 78 22.67 -4.62 6.01
N LYS A 79 22.90 -3.31 5.99
CA LYS A 79 22.91 -2.48 7.20
C LYS A 79 21.48 -2.16 7.61
N SER A 80 21.16 -2.34 8.88
CA SER A 80 19.95 -1.78 9.46
C SER A 80 20.13 -0.27 9.66
N SER A 81 19.12 0.51 9.29
CA SER A 81 19.06 1.93 9.57
C SER A 81 17.81 2.21 10.40
N ILE A 82 17.98 2.92 11.50
CA ILE A 82 16.85 3.45 12.26
C ILE A 82 16.38 4.69 11.51
N VAL A 83 15.13 4.66 11.05
CA VAL A 83 14.51 5.86 10.45
C VAL A 83 14.12 6.78 11.60
N PRO A 84 14.60 8.03 11.63
CA PRO A 84 14.26 8.96 12.70
C PRO A 84 12.76 9.28 12.67
N GLU A 85 12.21 9.55 13.84
CA GLU A 85 10.85 10.07 13.97
C GLU A 85 10.72 11.39 13.21
N VAL A 86 9.58 11.56 12.53
CA VAL A 86 9.28 12.82 11.82
C VAL A 86 9.07 13.91 12.87
N LYS A 87 9.93 14.94 12.82
CA LYS A 87 9.82 16.09 13.72
C LYS A 87 8.47 16.77 13.54
N ASP A 88 7.87 17.16 14.67
CA ASP A 88 6.62 17.91 14.72
C ASP A 88 5.47 17.28 13.92
N TYR A 89 5.41 15.93 13.88
CA TYR A 89 4.37 15.20 13.15
C TYR A 89 2.95 15.67 13.50
N ALA A 90 2.71 16.01 14.77
CA ALA A 90 1.42 16.55 15.22
C ALA A 90 1.10 17.92 14.58
N ALA A 91 2.10 18.79 14.43
CA ALA A 91 1.92 20.09 13.77
C ALA A 91 1.68 19.94 12.27
N ILE A 92 2.33 18.97 11.61
CA ILE A 92 2.08 18.64 10.19
C ILE A 92 0.62 18.21 10.00
N VAL A 93 0.11 17.36 10.89
CA VAL A 93 -1.30 16.93 10.86
C VAL A 93 -2.22 18.12 11.11
N GLU A 94 -1.95 18.94 12.12
CA GLU A 94 -2.79 20.11 12.44
C GLU A 94 -2.81 21.12 11.28
N GLN A 95 -1.67 21.37 10.63
CA GLN A 95 -1.60 22.21 9.45
C GLN A 95 -2.47 21.65 8.31
N ASN A 96 -2.42 20.34 8.06
CA ASN A 96 -3.27 19.69 7.05
C ASN A 96 -4.77 19.81 7.39
N LEU A 97 -5.13 19.71 8.67
CA LEU A 97 -6.51 19.91 9.12
C LEU A 97 -7.02 21.35 8.93
N GLN A 98 -6.16 22.36 8.88
CA GLN A 98 -6.66 23.73 8.59
C GLN A 98 -7.10 23.91 7.13
N HIS A 99 -6.66 23.06 6.20
CA HIS A 99 -6.95 23.20 4.77
C HIS A 99 -8.38 22.85 4.39
N PHE A 100 -9.07 21.97 5.14
CA PHE A 100 -10.43 21.56 4.78
C PHE A 100 -11.47 22.63 5.17
N LYS A 101 -11.26 23.36 6.27
CA LYS A 101 -12.20 24.37 6.79
C LYS A 101 -12.64 25.42 5.76
N PRO A 102 -11.74 26.10 5.02
CA PRO A 102 -12.15 27.10 4.05
C PRO A 102 -12.90 26.49 2.85
N VAL A 103 -12.62 25.25 2.48
CA VAL A 103 -13.31 24.54 1.38
C VAL A 103 -14.78 24.33 1.73
N PHE A 104 -15.05 23.81 2.93
CA PHE A 104 -16.42 23.60 3.40
C PHE A 104 -17.19 24.92 3.58
N GLN A 105 -16.53 25.95 4.11
CA GLN A 105 -17.15 27.29 4.24
C GLN A 105 -17.50 27.92 2.88
N LEU A 106 -16.66 27.72 1.87
CA LEU A 106 -16.94 28.20 0.51
C LEU A 106 -18.15 27.48 -0.10
N LEU A 107 -18.23 26.15 0.06
CA LEU A 107 -19.37 25.36 -0.40
C LEU A 107 -20.66 25.77 0.30
N GLU A 108 -20.63 25.94 1.62
CA GLU A 108 -21.78 26.41 2.40
C GLU A 108 -22.25 27.79 1.92
N LYS A 109 -21.32 28.74 1.74
CA LYS A 109 -21.63 30.08 1.23
C LYS A 109 -22.26 30.02 -0.16
N GLN A 110 -21.75 29.16 -1.05
CA GLN A 110 -22.31 28.98 -2.39
C GLN A 110 -23.72 28.38 -2.36
N ILE A 111 -23.96 27.37 -1.51
CA ILE A 111 -25.28 26.75 -1.33
C ILE A 111 -26.27 27.78 -0.78
N LEU A 112 -25.92 28.48 0.30
CA LEU A 112 -26.77 29.52 0.90
C LEU A 112 -27.03 30.68 -0.05
N SER A 113 -26.03 31.11 -0.82
CA SER A 113 -26.19 32.14 -1.84
C SER A 113 -27.18 31.72 -2.91
N ARG A 114 -27.07 30.49 -3.44
CA ARG A 114 -28.03 29.96 -4.41
C ARG A 114 -29.44 29.88 -3.83
N VAL A 115 -29.60 29.34 -2.61
CA VAL A 115 -30.91 29.24 -1.96
C VAL A 115 -31.54 30.61 -1.72
N ARG A 116 -30.78 31.60 -1.22
CA ARG A 116 -31.30 32.95 -0.92
C ARG A 116 -31.60 33.78 -2.18
N ASN A 117 -30.82 33.59 -3.25
CA ASN A 117 -31.00 34.33 -4.51
C ASN A 117 -32.06 33.70 -5.41
N THR A 118 -32.55 32.50 -5.11
CA THR A 118 -33.61 31.89 -5.89
C THR A 118 -34.96 32.42 -5.39
N ALA A 119 -35.59 33.30 -6.20
CA ALA A 119 -36.91 33.85 -5.92
C ALA A 119 -38.01 32.78 -5.74
N SER A 120 -37.79 31.57 -6.29
CA SER A 120 -38.69 30.44 -6.08
C SER A 120 -38.68 29.95 -4.63
N PHE A 121 -37.52 29.91 -3.95
CA PHE A 121 -37.45 29.40 -2.57
C PHE A 121 -38.10 30.36 -1.57
N ARG A 122 -37.94 31.68 -1.74
CA ARG A 122 -38.67 32.68 -0.95
C ARG A 122 -40.18 32.56 -1.12
N LYS A 123 -40.67 32.45 -2.37
CA LYS A 123 -42.11 32.30 -2.64
C LYS A 123 -42.68 30.97 -2.12
N THR A 124 -41.92 29.89 -2.21
CA THR A 124 -42.34 28.58 -1.68
C THR A 124 -42.31 28.57 -0.15
N ALA A 125 -41.28 29.14 0.48
CA ALA A 125 -41.20 29.26 1.94
C ALA A 125 -42.28 30.19 2.53
N GLU A 126 -42.58 31.32 1.87
CA GLU A 126 -43.70 32.20 2.26
C GLU A 126 -45.06 31.50 2.10
N ARG A 127 -45.25 30.67 1.07
CA ARG A 127 -46.46 29.84 0.93
C ARG A 127 -46.55 28.81 2.04
N LEU A 128 -45.48 28.07 2.31
CA LEU A 128 -45.46 27.02 3.34
C LEU A 128 -45.70 27.59 4.75
N LEU A 129 -45.12 28.75 5.08
CA LEU A 129 -45.38 29.43 6.35
C LEU A 129 -46.83 29.91 6.49
N ARG A 130 -47.46 30.39 5.42
CA ARG A 130 -48.90 30.75 5.44
C ARG A 130 -49.84 29.57 5.63
N PHE A 131 -49.41 28.34 5.28
CA PHE A 131 -50.19 27.12 5.49
C PHE A 131 -49.96 26.48 6.86
N SER A 132 -48.91 26.87 7.59
CA SER A 132 -48.61 26.35 8.93
C SER A 132 -49.66 26.72 9.99
N ASP A 133 -50.42 27.82 9.80
CA ASP A 133 -51.43 28.26 10.77
C ASP A 133 -52.72 27.41 10.77
N LYS A 134 -52.87 26.45 9.85
CA LYS A 134 -54.06 25.59 9.78
C LYS A 134 -53.71 24.13 9.45
N ARG A 135 -53.37 23.36 10.50
CA ARG A 135 -53.55 21.89 10.73
C ARG A 135 -53.67 20.88 9.54
N GLN A 136 -53.14 21.14 8.36
CA GLN A 136 -53.09 20.18 7.24
C GLN A 136 -51.78 20.33 6.44
N THR A 137 -50.66 20.09 7.11
CA THR A 137 -49.33 20.38 6.56
C THR A 137 -48.80 19.29 5.62
N GLU A 138 -49.14 18.02 5.78
CA GLU A 138 -48.47 16.93 5.03
C GLU A 138 -49.02 16.74 3.60
N GLU A 139 -50.34 16.57 3.43
CA GLU A 139 -50.94 16.35 2.10
C GLU A 139 -50.87 17.59 1.18
N ALA A 140 -50.75 18.79 1.76
CA ALA A 140 -50.63 20.03 1.00
C ALA A 140 -49.21 20.24 0.46
N ILE A 141 -48.19 19.77 1.20
CA ILE A 141 -46.78 19.85 0.79
C ILE A 141 -46.55 19.01 -0.48
N ASP A 142 -47.08 17.78 -0.52
CA ASP A 142 -46.95 16.91 -1.70
C ASP A 142 -47.61 17.49 -2.95
N ARG A 143 -48.78 18.13 -2.82
CA ARG A 143 -49.44 18.82 -3.94
C ARG A 143 -48.64 20.01 -4.45
N ILE A 144 -47.98 20.76 -3.58
CA ILE A 144 -47.16 21.93 -3.96
C ILE A 144 -45.90 21.46 -4.72
N PHE A 145 -45.25 20.39 -4.26
CA PHE A 145 -44.10 19.82 -4.96
C PHE A 145 -44.49 19.23 -6.33
N ALA A 146 -45.65 18.58 -6.43
CA ALA A 146 -46.17 18.06 -7.70
C ALA A 146 -46.49 19.17 -8.73
N ILE A 147 -47.10 20.29 -8.31
CA ILE A 147 -47.39 21.44 -9.18
C ILE A 147 -46.10 22.14 -9.63
N SER A 148 -45.08 22.18 -8.76
CA SER A 148 -43.78 22.76 -9.11
C SER A 148 -43.05 21.97 -10.19
N GLN A 149 -43.17 20.64 -10.20
CA GLN A 149 -42.65 19.78 -11.27
C GLN A 149 -43.41 19.96 -12.59
N GLN A 150 -44.74 20.11 -12.55
CA GLN A 150 -45.54 20.33 -13.76
C GLN A 150 -45.25 21.69 -14.44
N GLN A 151 -45.00 22.76 -13.66
CA GLN A 151 -44.61 24.06 -14.23
C GLN A 151 -43.22 24.03 -14.89
N GLN A 152 -42.29 23.22 -14.40
CA GLN A 152 -41.00 23.00 -15.07
C GLN A 152 -41.15 22.27 -16.41
N GLN A 153 -42.12 21.37 -16.57
CA GLN A 153 -42.38 20.69 -17.85
C GLN A 153 -43.09 21.61 -18.87
N GLN A 154 -44.03 22.45 -18.45
CA GLN A 154 -44.70 23.40 -19.37
C GLN A 154 -43.78 24.52 -19.88
N SER A 155 -42.79 24.96 -19.10
CA SER A 155 -41.81 25.95 -19.57
C SER A 155 -40.84 25.41 -20.64
N LYS A 156 -40.69 24.08 -20.75
CA LYS A 156 -39.94 23.44 -21.85
C LYS A 156 -40.76 23.26 -23.12
N SER A 157 -42.09 23.29 -23.08
CA SER A 157 -42.94 23.04 -24.27
C SER A 157 -43.34 24.30 -25.05
N LYS A 158 -42.98 25.51 -24.59
CA LYS A 158 -43.30 26.79 -25.25
C LYS A 158 -42.13 27.44 -26.01
N LYS A 159 -41.03 26.70 -26.22
CA LYS A 159 -40.00 27.02 -27.20
C LYS A 159 -40.09 26.02 -28.35
N ASN A 160 -40.98 26.30 -29.30
CA ASN A 160 -40.93 25.90 -30.71
C ASN A 160 -41.61 27.00 -31.51
#